data_AF-A0A3M2HZR5-F1
#
_entry.id   AF-A0A3M2HZR5-F1
#
_cell.length_a   1.000
_cell.length_b   1.000
_cell.length_c   1.000
_cell.angle_alpha   90.00
_cell.angle_beta   90.00
_cell.angle_gamma   90.00
#
_symmetry.space_group_name_H-M   'P 1'
#
loop_
_entity.id
_entity.type
_entity.pdbx_description
1 polymer ?
#
loop_
_entity_poly.entity_id
_entity_poly.type
_entity_poly.pdbx_seq_one_letter_code
_entity_poly.pdbx_strand_id
1 'polypeptide(L)'
;MSVMARHRALVARLEAELEATPSRYRMKLLLLALLGYAVLAGALVLALGMSVGLVIVLVAINPILLLKLLKLVWIPAVFGWLLLRALWVKFEPPTGYSLRRGEAPLLEAEIERLRVAAGAPKLDGILIDTDLNAAAVTLPRAMGLLGHRHYLLLGLPLLQLLDEAQLRSVIAHEFGHFGGRHGRFNGWIYRIRVSWMRLLAELDARGSWAGRLLGRFFGWYSPYFNAYSYALARRNEYEADAMAARLVGPQVAAQALVRVNIGSQRLAQDFWPAVERSLRDASEPPPALYRDMAASLRSTHPADGARLSWLAGHSAEPDDTHPTLVQRLAAMGVEMQLAEPAARSAAEQWLGPLLPALEARFSDDWRDAASEQWRAGHARMRADIERLDELELSEARSDAEVVEHARLVELLVPRVDPLMVYRHALARVPEDPFLHFRLGVLLLARGDADGVAHLHQAMRRDPACEGPALEALYGFHRQRGEDAELDAITRSLQRLSDRQHAARLQRGTISRRDDFMPHGLPEAVLDDLRATLAGANWVGRAWLVRKRIDDPGDVPHYVMLVRVRRLAMSGQGKLDRLVERIALPGTFLIMLPDGQRMVARKLCKVAGDPVYRH
;
A
#
# COMPACT_ATOMS: atom_id res chain seq x y z
N MET A 1 6.90 -0.37 30.99
CA MET A 1 7.52 -0.43 29.64
C MET A 1 6.43 -0.27 28.60
N SER A 2 6.62 0.63 27.63
CA SER A 2 5.74 0.82 26.47
C SER A 2 5.58 -0.49 25.68
N VAL A 3 4.53 -0.59 24.85
CA VAL A 3 4.35 -1.74 23.95
C VAL A 3 5.54 -1.84 22.99
N MET A 4 5.99 -0.70 22.46
CA MET A 4 7.15 -0.61 21.58
C MET A 4 8.46 -1.04 22.25
N ALA A 5 8.72 -0.64 23.50
CA ALA A 5 9.91 -1.08 24.24
C ALA A 5 9.94 -2.60 24.48
N ARG A 6 8.77 -3.22 24.73
CA ARG A 6 8.68 -4.69 24.86
C ARG A 6 8.94 -5.40 23.53
N HIS A 7 8.44 -4.84 22.43
CA HIS A 7 8.70 -5.40 21.10
C HIS A 7 10.19 -5.30 20.72
N ARG A 8 10.83 -4.15 20.98
CA ARG A 8 12.30 -3.96 20.84
C ARG A 8 13.09 -5.04 21.59
N ALA A 9 12.78 -5.23 22.86
CA ALA A 9 13.48 -6.20 23.70
C ALA A 9 13.26 -7.65 23.22
N LEU A 10 12.08 -7.97 22.68
CA LEU A 10 11.80 -9.27 22.09
C LEU A 10 12.66 -9.51 20.85
N VAL A 11 12.69 -8.58 19.89
CA VAL A 11 13.47 -8.73 18.65
C VAL A 11 14.95 -8.90 18.96
N ALA A 12 15.53 -8.06 19.83
CA ALA A 12 16.94 -8.18 20.23
C ALA A 12 17.26 -9.54 20.88
N ARG A 13 16.36 -10.07 21.72
CA ARG A 13 16.51 -11.40 22.32
C ARG A 13 16.46 -12.51 21.25
N LEU A 14 15.60 -12.38 20.25
CA LEU A 14 15.46 -13.36 19.17
C LEU A 14 16.67 -13.37 18.25
N GLU A 15 17.26 -12.21 17.97
CA GLU A 15 18.52 -12.09 17.25
C GLU A 15 19.65 -12.79 18.01
N ALA A 16 19.79 -12.55 19.32
CA ALA A 16 20.78 -13.24 20.15
C ALA A 16 20.56 -14.76 20.23
N GLU A 17 19.30 -15.22 20.27
CA GLU A 17 18.99 -16.66 20.23
C GLU A 17 19.37 -17.30 18.90
N LEU A 18 19.11 -16.59 17.79
CA LEU A 18 19.44 -17.05 16.44
C LEU A 18 20.95 -17.19 16.26
N GLU A 19 21.74 -16.28 16.83
CA GLU A 19 23.21 -16.37 16.82
C GLU A 19 23.72 -17.55 17.66
N ALA A 20 23.22 -17.70 18.89
CA ALA A 20 23.68 -18.73 19.79
C ALA A 20 23.26 -20.14 19.34
N THR A 21 22.02 -20.31 18.85
CA THR A 21 21.45 -21.62 18.52
C THR A 21 20.56 -21.60 17.26
N PRO A 22 21.14 -21.50 16.05
CA PRO A 22 20.38 -21.35 14.80
C PRO A 22 19.40 -22.50 14.52
N SER A 23 19.77 -23.74 14.87
CA SER A 23 18.94 -24.92 14.65
C SER A 23 17.69 -24.92 15.52
N ARG A 24 17.84 -24.59 16.82
CA ARG A 24 16.74 -24.47 17.78
C ARG A 24 15.80 -23.34 17.39
N TYR A 25 16.35 -22.20 16.99
CA TYR A 25 15.57 -21.07 16.49
C TYR A 25 14.68 -21.45 15.31
N ARG A 26 15.27 -22.10 14.29
CA ARG A 26 14.54 -22.55 13.09
C ARG A 26 13.46 -23.58 13.44
N MET A 27 13.73 -24.48 14.39
CA MET A 27 12.71 -25.42 14.87
C MET A 27 11.54 -24.68 15.55
N LYS A 28 11.80 -23.70 16.41
CA LYS A 28 10.74 -22.88 17.03
C LYS A 28 9.91 -22.14 15.98
N LEU A 29 10.57 -21.52 15.00
CA LEU A 29 9.89 -20.81 13.91
C LEU A 29 9.08 -21.77 13.04
N LEU A 30 9.59 -22.97 12.75
CA LEU A 30 8.84 -24.01 12.04
C LEU A 30 7.60 -24.43 12.84
N LEU A 31 7.73 -24.70 14.13
CA LEU A 31 6.59 -25.05 14.99
C LEU A 31 5.56 -23.92 15.07
N LEU A 32 6.01 -22.67 15.11
CA LEU A 32 5.13 -21.51 15.09
C LEU A 32 4.39 -21.39 13.75
N ALA A 33 5.08 -21.56 12.63
CA ALA A 33 4.47 -21.64 11.31
C ALA A 33 3.43 -22.77 11.21
N LEU A 34 3.75 -23.95 11.72
CA LEU A 34 2.85 -25.11 11.76
C LEU A 34 1.63 -24.84 12.66
N LEU A 35 1.78 -24.12 13.77
CA LEU A 35 0.66 -23.70 14.62
C LEU A 35 -0.33 -22.82 13.83
N GLY A 36 0.16 -21.85 13.06
CA GLY A 36 -0.69 -21.02 12.19
C GLY A 36 -1.49 -21.86 11.20
N TYR A 37 -0.84 -22.83 10.53
CA TYR A 37 -1.53 -23.77 9.65
C TYR A 37 -2.52 -24.68 10.38
N ALA A 38 -2.18 -25.18 11.57
CA ALA A 38 -3.03 -26.06 12.35
C ALA A 38 -4.34 -25.36 12.76
N VAL A 39 -4.27 -24.08 13.14
CA VAL A 39 -5.45 -23.28 13.46
C VAL A 39 -6.36 -23.09 12.25
N LEU A 40 -5.79 -22.82 11.07
CA LEU A 40 -6.58 -22.67 9.84
C LEU A 40 -7.16 -23.98 9.34
N ALA A 41 -6.37 -25.05 9.35
CA ALA A 41 -6.84 -26.38 9.00
C ALA A 41 -7.95 -26.83 9.96
N GLY A 42 -7.80 -26.60 11.27
CA GLY A 42 -8.83 -26.85 12.27
C GLY A 42 -10.10 -26.05 12.02
N ALA A 43 -9.98 -24.75 11.71
CA ALA A 43 -11.13 -23.89 11.36
C ALA A 43 -11.84 -24.37 10.07
N LEU A 44 -11.08 -24.80 9.07
CA LEU A 44 -11.61 -25.35 7.83
C LEU A 44 -12.35 -26.67 8.06
N VAL A 45 -11.73 -27.61 8.79
CA VAL A 45 -12.34 -28.90 9.14
C VAL A 45 -13.61 -28.69 9.96
N LEU A 46 -13.59 -27.76 10.92
CA LEU A 46 -14.78 -27.42 11.70
C LEU A 46 -15.88 -26.84 10.81
N ALA A 47 -15.56 -25.91 9.91
CA ALA A 47 -16.55 -25.29 9.02
C ALA A 47 -17.17 -26.33 8.05
N LEU A 48 -16.35 -27.13 7.39
CA LEU A 48 -16.84 -28.17 6.48
C LEU A 48 -17.60 -29.27 7.25
N GLY A 49 -17.08 -29.69 8.40
CA GLY A 49 -17.72 -30.65 9.29
C GLY A 49 -19.08 -30.19 9.79
N MET A 50 -19.21 -28.91 10.18
CA MET A 50 -20.50 -28.30 10.54
C MET A 50 -21.47 -28.29 9.35
N SER A 51 -20.97 -28.02 8.13
CA SER A 51 -21.79 -28.04 6.91
C SER A 51 -22.35 -29.44 6.65
N VAL A 52 -21.47 -30.45 6.65
CA VAL A 52 -21.83 -31.86 6.42
C VAL A 52 -22.76 -32.37 7.53
N GLY A 53 -22.41 -32.12 8.80
CA GLY A 53 -23.23 -32.51 9.95
C GLY A 53 -24.63 -31.89 9.90
N LEU A 54 -24.74 -30.61 9.52
CA LEU A 54 -26.03 -29.95 9.34
C LEU A 54 -26.85 -30.61 8.21
N VAL A 55 -26.21 -30.96 7.08
CA VAL A 55 -26.90 -31.70 6.00
C VAL A 55 -27.41 -33.04 6.50
N ILE A 56 -26.58 -33.82 7.19
CA ILE A 56 -26.96 -35.14 7.74
C ILE A 56 -28.17 -35.01 8.67
N VAL A 57 -28.12 -34.06 9.62
CA VAL A 57 -29.22 -33.81 10.57
C VAL A 57 -30.50 -33.37 9.84
N LEU A 58 -30.41 -32.45 8.88
CA LEU A 58 -31.58 -31.96 8.15
C LEU A 58 -32.22 -33.05 7.30
N VAL A 59 -31.42 -33.88 6.62
CA VAL A 59 -31.92 -35.02 5.84
C VAL A 59 -32.57 -36.06 6.74
N ALA A 60 -31.96 -36.36 7.90
CA ALA A 60 -32.51 -37.32 8.86
C ALA A 60 -33.86 -36.88 9.45
N ILE A 61 -34.07 -35.57 9.64
CA ILE A 61 -35.35 -35.02 10.13
C ILE A 61 -36.39 -34.99 9.00
N ASN A 62 -36.06 -34.34 7.87
CA ASN A 62 -36.94 -34.26 6.70
C ASN A 62 -36.16 -33.73 5.47
N PRO A 63 -36.12 -34.44 4.33
CA PRO A 63 -35.41 -33.98 3.14
C PRO A 63 -35.95 -32.65 2.58
N ILE A 64 -37.22 -32.29 2.83
CA ILE A 64 -37.81 -31.01 2.42
C ILE A 64 -37.27 -29.84 3.27
N LEU A 65 -36.86 -30.09 4.52
CA LEU A 65 -36.23 -29.09 5.39
C LEU A 65 -34.85 -28.68 4.84
N LEU A 66 -34.11 -29.60 4.22
CA LEU A 66 -32.85 -29.28 3.54
C LEU A 66 -33.06 -28.25 2.43
N LEU A 67 -34.09 -28.42 1.60
CA LEU A 67 -34.42 -27.45 0.54
C LEU A 67 -34.76 -26.06 1.09
N LYS A 68 -35.47 -26.00 2.23
CA LYS A 68 -35.84 -24.74 2.91
C LYS A 68 -34.65 -24.06 3.61
N LEU A 69 -33.74 -24.85 4.19
CA LEU A 69 -32.62 -24.38 5.01
C LEU A 69 -31.26 -24.48 4.31
N LEU A 70 -31.24 -24.75 3.00
CA LEU A 70 -30.02 -24.89 2.22
C LEU A 70 -29.08 -23.69 2.38
N LYS A 71 -29.65 -22.48 2.51
CA LYS A 71 -28.91 -21.23 2.77
C LYS A 71 -28.04 -21.29 4.03
N LEU A 72 -28.44 -22.06 5.05
CA LEU A 72 -27.69 -22.22 6.30
C LEU A 72 -26.47 -23.14 6.13
N VAL A 73 -26.53 -24.11 5.22
CA VAL A 73 -25.41 -24.99 4.83
C VAL A 73 -24.36 -24.21 4.03
N TRP A 74 -24.79 -23.26 3.19
CA TRP A 74 -23.89 -22.45 2.38
C TRP A 74 -22.99 -21.51 3.18
N ILE A 75 -23.41 -21.06 4.37
CA ILE A 75 -22.61 -20.12 5.19
C ILE A 75 -21.24 -20.72 5.58
N PRO A 76 -21.18 -21.88 6.26
CA PRO A 76 -19.91 -22.51 6.60
C PRO A 76 -19.15 -23.04 5.37
N ALA A 77 -19.84 -23.46 4.30
CA ALA A 77 -19.19 -23.87 3.06
C ALA A 77 -18.49 -22.69 2.36
N VAL A 78 -19.13 -21.52 2.28
CA VAL A 78 -18.52 -20.29 1.75
C VAL A 78 -17.35 -19.86 2.63
N PHE A 79 -17.47 -19.94 3.96
CA PHE A 79 -16.35 -19.65 4.85
C PHE A 79 -15.16 -20.60 4.63
N GLY A 80 -15.41 -21.91 4.50
CA GLY A 80 -14.37 -22.88 4.17
C GLY A 80 -13.71 -22.63 2.81
N TRP A 81 -14.51 -22.29 1.79
CA TRP A 81 -14.01 -21.89 0.48
C TRP A 81 -13.12 -20.64 0.54
N LEU A 82 -13.47 -19.64 1.35
CA LEU A 82 -12.64 -18.46 1.55
C LEU A 82 -11.30 -18.81 2.20
N LEU A 83 -11.30 -19.62 3.25
CA LEU A 83 -10.05 -20.07 3.88
C LEU A 83 -9.16 -20.79 2.86
N LEU A 84 -9.74 -21.65 2.02
CA LEU A 84 -9.00 -22.32 0.95
C LEU A 84 -8.48 -21.34 -0.10
N ARG A 85 -9.29 -20.35 -0.50
CA ARG A 85 -8.88 -19.32 -1.48
C ARG A 85 -7.78 -18.42 -0.93
N ALA A 86 -7.84 -18.02 0.34
CA ALA A 86 -6.82 -17.18 0.99
C ALA A 86 -5.47 -17.91 1.12
N LEU A 87 -5.49 -19.25 1.22
CA LEU A 87 -4.29 -20.08 1.16
C LEU A 87 -3.77 -20.28 -0.28
N TRP A 88 -4.60 -20.03 -1.30
CA TRP A 88 -4.25 -20.24 -2.71
C TRP A 88 -3.64 -18.99 -3.33
N VAL A 89 -2.32 -18.86 -3.25
CA VAL A 89 -1.58 -17.79 -3.92
C VAL A 89 -1.17 -18.26 -5.32
N LYS A 90 -1.76 -17.68 -6.37
CA LYS A 90 -1.21 -17.77 -7.72
C LYS A 90 -0.01 -16.82 -7.81
N PHE A 91 1.13 -17.35 -8.24
CA PHE A 91 2.31 -16.55 -8.51
C PHE A 91 2.38 -16.28 -10.00
N GLU A 92 2.19 -15.03 -10.37
CA GLU A 92 2.44 -14.59 -11.74
C GLU A 92 3.95 -14.45 -11.94
N PRO A 93 4.47 -14.78 -13.13
CA PRO A 93 5.86 -14.53 -13.45
C PRO A 93 6.19 -13.04 -13.27
N PRO A 94 7.39 -12.71 -12.79
CA PRO A 94 7.83 -11.32 -12.71
C PRO A 94 7.73 -10.64 -14.08
N THR A 95 7.27 -9.39 -14.07
CA THR A 95 7.12 -8.54 -15.25
C THR A 95 8.41 -7.80 -15.56
N GLY A 96 8.71 -7.60 -16.83
CA GLY A 96 9.90 -6.89 -17.29
C GLY A 96 10.29 -7.28 -18.71
N TYR A 97 11.31 -6.63 -19.25
CA TYR A 97 11.94 -7.04 -20.49
C TYR A 97 12.70 -8.35 -20.30
N SER A 98 12.20 -9.44 -20.86
CA SER A 98 12.90 -10.73 -20.84
C SER A 98 14.08 -10.71 -21.79
N LEU A 99 15.29 -10.75 -21.22
CA LEU A 99 16.52 -10.80 -21.99
C LEU A 99 16.60 -12.11 -22.78
N ARG A 100 16.69 -12.01 -24.10
CA ARG A 100 16.93 -13.15 -24.98
C ARG A 100 18.43 -13.43 -25.05
N ARG A 101 18.76 -14.70 -25.33
CA ARG A 101 20.15 -15.13 -25.50
C ARG A 101 20.85 -14.29 -26.57
N GLY A 102 22.00 -13.72 -26.20
CA GLY A 102 22.82 -12.93 -27.10
C GLY A 102 22.42 -11.46 -27.24
N GLU A 103 21.35 -10.99 -26.58
CA GLU A 103 21.00 -9.56 -26.59
C GLU A 103 21.96 -8.71 -25.75
N ALA A 104 22.48 -9.27 -24.65
CA ALA A 104 23.50 -8.63 -23.81
C ALA A 104 24.55 -9.68 -23.34
N PRO A 105 25.44 -10.15 -24.23
CA PRO A 105 26.30 -11.30 -23.97
C PRO A 105 27.28 -11.09 -22.80
N LEU A 106 27.74 -9.86 -22.59
CA LEU A 106 28.62 -9.52 -21.46
C LEU A 106 27.87 -9.61 -20.13
N LEU A 107 26.64 -9.10 -20.06
CA LEU A 107 25.77 -9.23 -18.90
C LEU A 107 25.50 -10.70 -18.59
N GLU A 108 25.10 -11.49 -19.59
CA GLU A 108 24.80 -12.92 -19.44
C GLU A 108 26.01 -13.71 -18.93
N ALA A 109 27.19 -13.46 -19.50
CA ALA A 109 28.43 -14.13 -19.10
C ALA A 109 28.81 -13.80 -17.64
N GLU A 110 28.67 -12.54 -17.25
CA GLU A 110 29.03 -12.11 -15.90
C GLU A 110 28.05 -12.62 -14.84
N ILE A 111 26.75 -12.62 -15.14
CA ILE A 111 25.72 -13.23 -14.30
C ILE A 111 26.01 -14.73 -14.12
N GLU A 112 26.33 -15.45 -15.19
CA GLU A 112 26.61 -16.89 -15.10
C GLU A 112 27.88 -17.17 -14.28
N ARG A 113 28.93 -16.36 -14.46
CA ARG A 113 30.17 -16.44 -13.67
C ARG A 113 29.89 -16.27 -12.17
N LEU A 114 29.14 -15.23 -11.80
CA LEU A 114 28.76 -14.96 -10.41
C LEU A 114 27.84 -16.05 -9.85
N ARG A 115 26.91 -16.57 -10.66
CA ARG A 115 25.99 -17.64 -10.26
C ARG A 115 26.76 -18.90 -9.88
N VAL A 116 27.74 -19.29 -10.69
CA VAL A 116 28.61 -20.44 -10.41
C VAL A 116 29.44 -20.20 -9.15
N ALA A 117 30.05 -19.02 -9.01
CA ALA A 117 30.88 -18.68 -7.85
C ALA A 117 30.09 -18.61 -6.54
N ALA A 118 28.83 -18.17 -6.59
CA ALA A 118 27.93 -18.12 -5.44
C ALA A 118 27.27 -19.47 -5.11
N GLY A 119 27.34 -20.45 -6.03
CA GLY A 119 26.62 -21.72 -5.89
C GLY A 119 25.10 -21.60 -6.04
N ALA A 120 24.63 -20.59 -6.79
CA ALA A 120 23.22 -20.34 -7.03
C ALA A 120 22.61 -21.31 -8.07
N PRO A 121 21.30 -21.63 -7.98
CA PRO A 121 20.62 -22.51 -8.93
C PRO A 121 20.59 -21.90 -10.32
N LYS A 122 20.39 -22.75 -11.34
CA LYS A 122 20.27 -22.31 -12.73
C LYS A 122 19.07 -21.37 -12.89
N LEU A 123 19.28 -20.27 -13.61
CA LEU A 123 18.22 -19.31 -13.95
C LEU A 123 17.40 -19.79 -15.16
N ASP A 124 16.09 -19.62 -15.09
CA ASP A 124 15.15 -19.78 -16.20
C ASP A 124 15.07 -18.51 -17.06
N GLY A 125 15.41 -17.34 -16.51
CA GLY A 125 15.44 -16.08 -17.25
C GLY A 125 16.05 -14.91 -16.46
N ILE A 126 16.52 -13.92 -17.21
CA ILE A 126 16.98 -12.62 -16.71
C ILE A 126 15.99 -11.58 -17.22
N LEU A 127 15.46 -10.76 -16.31
CA LEU A 127 14.47 -9.74 -16.62
C LEU A 127 15.07 -8.37 -16.28
N ILE A 128 14.85 -7.41 -17.17
CA ILE A 128 15.18 -6.01 -16.93
C ILE A 128 13.89 -5.25 -16.69
N ASP A 129 13.79 -4.56 -15.55
CA ASP A 129 12.63 -3.76 -15.19
C ASP A 129 12.98 -2.28 -14.98
N THR A 130 12.03 -1.52 -14.46
CA THR A 130 12.10 -0.07 -14.30
C THR A 130 12.51 0.38 -12.90
N ASP A 131 12.71 -0.54 -11.96
CA ASP A 131 12.93 -0.18 -10.57
C ASP A 131 14.42 0.11 -10.29
N LEU A 132 14.75 0.92 -9.30
CA LEU A 132 16.13 1.02 -8.80
C LEU A 132 16.37 -0.12 -7.82
N ASN A 133 16.37 -1.35 -8.33
CA ASN A 133 16.49 -2.55 -7.51
C ASN A 133 17.01 -3.76 -8.30
N ALA A 134 17.42 -4.80 -7.57
CA ALA A 134 17.61 -6.15 -8.11
C ALA A 134 16.82 -7.14 -7.26
N ALA A 135 16.43 -8.27 -7.84
CA ALA A 135 15.75 -9.33 -7.08
C ALA A 135 16.02 -10.72 -7.64
N ALA A 136 16.36 -11.65 -6.74
CA ALA A 136 16.35 -13.09 -7.00
C ALA A 136 14.99 -13.72 -6.68
N VAL A 137 14.22 -14.10 -7.70
CA VAL A 137 12.85 -14.64 -7.55
C VAL A 137 12.81 -16.15 -7.77
N THR A 138 12.18 -16.88 -6.85
CA THR A 138 11.90 -18.32 -6.99
C THR A 138 10.40 -18.58 -7.09
N LEU A 139 9.96 -19.15 -8.21
CA LEU A 139 8.55 -19.51 -8.46
C LEU A 139 8.33 -21.02 -8.34
N PRO A 140 7.44 -21.49 -7.45
CA PRO A 140 7.11 -22.91 -7.36
C PRO A 140 6.28 -23.38 -8.56
N ARG A 141 6.64 -24.52 -9.16
CA ARG A 141 5.84 -25.17 -10.21
C ARG A 141 4.87 -26.17 -9.59
N ALA A 142 3.58 -26.05 -9.90
CA ALA A 142 2.52 -26.92 -9.37
C ALA A 142 2.61 -27.09 -7.83
N MET A 143 2.55 -25.98 -7.08
CA MET A 143 2.74 -25.94 -5.62
C MET A 143 4.11 -26.45 -5.12
N GLY A 144 5.10 -26.57 -6.01
CA GLY A 144 6.46 -27.03 -5.71
C GLY A 144 6.69 -28.52 -5.99
N LEU A 145 5.67 -29.26 -6.46
CA LEU A 145 5.77 -30.68 -6.81
C LEU A 145 6.64 -30.92 -8.06
N LEU A 146 6.66 -29.96 -8.98
CA LEU A 146 7.45 -30.04 -10.23
C LEU A 146 8.72 -29.18 -10.17
N GLY A 147 9.22 -28.92 -8.96
CA GLY A 147 10.39 -28.07 -8.74
C GLY A 147 10.05 -26.58 -8.76
N HIS A 148 11.06 -25.76 -9.04
CA HIS A 148 10.98 -24.30 -8.99
C HIS A 148 11.60 -23.70 -10.26
N ARG A 149 11.18 -22.49 -10.61
CA ARG A 149 11.85 -21.65 -11.59
C ARG A 149 12.55 -20.50 -10.91
N HIS A 150 13.73 -20.13 -11.39
CA HIS A 150 14.55 -19.06 -10.82
C HIS A 150 14.74 -17.93 -11.82
N TYR A 151 14.46 -16.71 -11.40
CA TYR A 151 14.61 -15.50 -12.21
C TYR A 151 15.51 -14.50 -11.50
N LEU A 152 16.31 -13.78 -12.27
CA LEU A 152 17.04 -12.60 -11.79
C LEU A 152 16.40 -11.36 -12.43
N LEU A 153 15.92 -10.44 -11.61
CA LEU A 153 15.43 -9.13 -12.03
C LEU A 153 16.54 -8.11 -11.79
N LEU A 154 16.81 -7.29 -12.79
CA LEU A 154 17.78 -6.20 -12.74
C LEU A 154 17.13 -4.93 -13.27
N GLY A 155 16.94 -3.96 -12.40
CA GLY A 155 16.39 -2.68 -12.82
C GLY A 155 17.32 -1.87 -13.71
N LEU A 156 16.78 -1.27 -14.76
CA LEU A 156 17.55 -0.40 -15.66
C LEU A 156 18.18 0.79 -14.90
N PRO A 157 17.47 1.50 -13.99
CA PRO A 157 18.09 2.55 -13.18
C PRO A 157 19.24 2.04 -12.30
N LEU A 158 19.16 0.81 -11.79
CA LEU A 158 20.24 0.19 -11.02
C LEU A 158 21.48 -0.05 -11.90
N LEU A 159 21.27 -0.63 -13.09
CA LEU A 159 22.32 -0.85 -14.10
C LEU A 159 23.00 0.48 -14.51
N GLN A 160 22.24 1.56 -14.59
CA GLN A 160 22.72 2.90 -14.96
C GLN A 160 23.43 3.64 -13.81
N LEU A 161 23.11 3.31 -12.55
CA LEU A 161 23.67 3.94 -11.35
C LEU A 161 25.05 3.40 -10.98
N LEU A 162 25.23 2.09 -11.13
CA LEU A 162 26.40 1.36 -10.63
C LEU A 162 27.45 1.16 -11.72
N ASP A 163 28.72 1.09 -11.33
CA ASP A 163 29.77 0.53 -12.18
C ASP A 163 29.71 -1.01 -12.22
N GLU A 164 30.58 -1.63 -13.01
CA GLU A 164 30.64 -3.09 -13.12
C GLU A 164 30.90 -3.79 -11.77
N ALA A 165 31.86 -3.28 -10.97
CA ALA A 165 32.26 -3.94 -9.73
C ALA A 165 31.15 -3.87 -8.68
N GLN A 166 30.49 -2.72 -8.60
CA GLN A 166 29.34 -2.50 -7.75
C GLN A 166 28.14 -3.33 -8.19
N LEU A 167 27.86 -3.44 -9.49
CA LEU A 167 26.77 -4.29 -9.97
C LEU A 167 27.06 -5.78 -9.75
N ARG A 168 28.32 -6.23 -9.92
CA ARG A 168 28.75 -7.58 -9.51
C ARG A 168 28.43 -7.83 -8.04
N SER A 169 28.64 -6.83 -7.18
CA SER A 169 28.29 -6.92 -5.76
C SER A 169 26.81 -7.16 -5.54
N VAL A 170 25.95 -6.38 -6.21
CA VAL A 170 24.49 -6.51 -6.05
C VAL A 170 24.02 -7.88 -6.56
N ILE A 171 24.50 -8.33 -7.72
CA ILE A 171 24.17 -9.67 -8.25
C ILE A 171 24.66 -10.78 -7.30
N ALA A 172 25.86 -10.64 -6.75
CA ALA A 172 26.40 -11.59 -5.76
C ALA A 172 25.57 -11.63 -4.48
N HIS A 173 25.07 -10.48 -4.02
CA HIS A 173 24.15 -10.37 -2.88
C HIS A 173 22.83 -11.11 -3.19
N GLU A 174 22.21 -10.84 -4.34
CA GLU A 174 20.98 -11.53 -4.76
C GLU A 174 21.15 -13.05 -4.85
N PHE A 175 22.30 -13.51 -5.33
CA PHE A 175 22.64 -14.94 -5.34
C PHE A 175 22.90 -15.51 -3.94
N GLY A 176 23.34 -14.68 -2.99
CA GLY A 176 23.39 -15.01 -1.57
C GLY A 176 22.02 -15.44 -1.03
N HIS A 177 20.93 -14.82 -1.49
CA HIS A 177 19.57 -15.24 -1.13
C HIS A 177 19.17 -16.61 -1.69
N PHE A 178 19.75 -17.05 -2.81
CA PHE A 178 19.55 -18.41 -3.33
C PHE A 178 20.36 -19.48 -2.58
N GLY A 179 21.44 -19.10 -1.89
CA GLY A 179 22.40 -20.03 -1.30
C GLY A 179 21.80 -20.98 -0.26
N GLY A 180 21.69 -22.27 -0.60
CA GLY A 180 21.49 -23.39 0.32
C GLY A 180 20.05 -23.88 0.57
N ARG A 181 19.89 -24.89 1.44
CA ARG A 181 18.57 -25.40 1.90
C ARG A 181 17.72 -24.33 2.61
N HIS A 182 18.32 -23.17 2.93
CA HIS A 182 17.74 -22.10 3.72
C HIS A 182 16.89 -21.13 2.89
N GLY A 183 17.24 -20.83 1.62
CA GLY A 183 16.43 -19.95 0.77
C GLY A 183 14.98 -20.43 0.57
N ARG A 184 14.77 -21.75 0.47
CA ARG A 184 13.42 -22.36 0.38
C ARG A 184 12.59 -22.18 1.65
N PHE A 185 13.23 -22.31 2.81
CA PHE A 185 12.59 -22.13 4.12
C PHE A 185 12.26 -20.65 4.34
N ASN A 186 13.20 -19.75 4.05
CA ASN A 186 13.03 -18.31 4.19
C ASN A 186 11.90 -17.78 3.30
N GLY A 187 11.91 -18.14 2.01
CA GLY A 187 10.83 -17.80 1.09
C GLY A 187 9.49 -18.38 1.51
N TRP A 188 9.46 -19.56 2.15
CA TRP A 188 8.23 -20.14 2.70
C TRP A 188 7.71 -19.35 3.91
N ILE A 189 8.57 -18.99 4.85
CA ILE A 189 8.21 -18.15 6.00
C ILE A 189 7.67 -16.79 5.55
N TYR A 190 8.29 -16.16 4.54
CA TYR A 190 7.78 -14.94 3.92
C TYR A 190 6.38 -15.14 3.33
N ARG A 191 6.16 -16.22 2.57
CA ARG A 191 4.82 -16.55 2.02
C ARG A 191 3.76 -16.67 3.11
N ILE A 192 4.08 -17.34 4.21
CA ILE A 192 3.19 -17.48 5.37
C ILE A 192 2.74 -16.11 5.88
N ARG A 193 3.69 -15.17 6.02
CA ARG A 193 3.39 -13.81 6.48
C ARG A 193 2.40 -13.09 5.56
N VAL A 194 2.67 -13.12 4.25
CA VAL A 194 1.81 -12.49 3.24
C VAL A 194 0.41 -13.14 3.22
N SER A 195 0.34 -14.46 3.32
CA SER A 195 -0.93 -15.19 3.41
C SER A 195 -1.74 -14.80 4.66
N TRP A 196 -1.09 -14.60 5.81
CA TRP A 196 -1.77 -14.18 7.04
C TRP A 196 -2.30 -12.75 6.94
N MET A 197 -1.52 -11.81 6.39
CA MET A 197 -1.99 -10.44 6.19
C MET A 197 -3.21 -10.39 5.27
N ARG A 198 -3.19 -11.14 4.16
CA ARG A 198 -4.33 -11.23 3.22
C ARG A 198 -5.56 -11.86 3.88
N LEU A 199 -5.37 -12.96 4.60
CA LEU A 199 -6.45 -13.62 5.32
C LEU A 199 -7.08 -12.68 6.35
N LEU A 200 -6.28 -11.95 7.12
CA LEU A 200 -6.78 -10.99 8.10
C LEU A 200 -7.57 -9.87 7.43
N ALA A 201 -7.08 -9.32 6.32
CA ALA A 201 -7.80 -8.31 5.54
C ALA A 201 -9.14 -8.84 5.00
N GLU A 202 -9.19 -10.08 4.50
CA GLU A 202 -10.43 -10.70 4.01
C GLU A 202 -11.43 -11.02 5.14
N LEU A 203 -10.94 -11.47 6.30
CA LEU A 203 -11.76 -11.77 7.46
C LEU A 203 -12.35 -10.49 8.07
N ASP A 204 -11.54 -9.43 8.12
CA ASP A 204 -11.93 -8.11 8.60
C ASP A 204 -13.06 -7.54 7.72
N ALA A 205 -12.90 -7.57 6.40
CA ALA A 205 -13.88 -7.06 5.44
C ALA A 205 -15.31 -7.65 5.58
N ARG A 206 -15.48 -8.83 6.19
CA ARG A 206 -16.78 -9.53 6.27
C ARG A 206 -17.44 -9.51 7.65
N GLY A 207 -16.74 -9.10 8.71
CA GLY A 207 -17.33 -8.94 10.05
C GLY A 207 -17.93 -10.21 10.70
N SER A 208 -17.54 -11.40 10.26
CA SER A 208 -18.12 -12.67 10.73
C SER A 208 -17.66 -13.03 12.16
N TRP A 209 -18.48 -13.78 12.92
CA TRP A 209 -18.11 -14.23 14.28
C TRP A 209 -16.87 -15.14 14.28
N ALA A 210 -16.75 -16.00 13.28
CA ALA A 210 -15.57 -16.85 13.07
C ALA A 210 -14.33 -16.02 12.74
N GLY A 211 -14.50 -14.97 11.92
CA GLY A 211 -13.45 -13.97 11.64
C GLY A 211 -12.98 -13.26 12.90
N ARG A 212 -13.88 -12.90 13.82
CA ARG A 212 -13.48 -12.31 15.13
C ARG A 212 -12.65 -13.26 15.99
N LEU A 213 -13.00 -14.54 16.03
CA LEU A 213 -12.22 -15.54 16.79
C LEU A 213 -10.82 -15.72 16.21
N LEU A 214 -10.71 -15.85 14.88
CA LEU A 214 -9.43 -15.91 14.20
C LEU A 214 -8.64 -14.60 14.40
N GLY A 215 -9.30 -13.44 14.32
CA GLY A 215 -8.70 -12.14 14.58
C GLY A 215 -8.08 -12.04 15.98
N ARG A 216 -8.72 -12.58 17.02
CA ARG A 216 -8.12 -12.64 18.37
C ARG A 216 -6.87 -13.49 18.42
N PHE A 217 -6.86 -14.63 17.74
CA PHE A 217 -5.67 -15.49 17.67
C PHE A 217 -4.53 -14.78 16.92
N PHE A 218 -4.81 -14.28 15.72
CA PHE A 218 -3.80 -13.60 14.90
C PHE A 218 -3.34 -12.26 15.48
N GLY A 219 -4.14 -11.60 16.34
CA GLY A 219 -3.76 -10.35 17.00
C GLY A 219 -2.54 -10.48 17.92
N TRP A 220 -2.33 -11.62 18.59
CA TRP A 220 -1.10 -11.88 19.34
C TRP A 220 -0.08 -12.70 18.52
N TYR A 221 -0.56 -13.63 17.70
CA TYR A 221 0.28 -14.56 16.94
C TYR A 221 1.05 -13.83 15.82
N SER A 222 0.41 -12.91 15.09
CA SER A 222 1.04 -12.26 13.94
C SER A 222 2.22 -11.38 14.36
N PRO A 223 2.13 -10.48 15.36
CA PRO A 223 3.28 -9.71 15.82
C PRO A 223 4.42 -10.61 16.32
N TYR A 224 4.07 -11.67 17.06
CA TYR A 224 5.06 -12.61 17.60
C TYR A 224 5.78 -13.40 16.50
N PHE A 225 5.04 -13.93 15.52
CA PHE A 225 5.60 -14.60 14.34
C PHE A 225 6.45 -13.65 13.49
N ASN A 226 5.99 -12.40 13.33
CA ASN A 226 6.71 -11.37 12.59
C ASN A 226 8.06 -11.08 13.25
N ALA A 227 8.13 -10.90 14.57
CA ALA A 227 9.40 -10.70 15.29
C ALA A 227 10.41 -11.83 15.01
N TYR A 228 9.98 -13.10 15.07
CA TYR A 228 10.84 -14.24 14.72
C TYR A 228 11.27 -14.20 13.23
N SER A 229 10.34 -13.83 12.38
CA SER A 229 10.59 -13.83 10.95
C SER A 229 11.49 -12.67 10.51
N TYR A 230 11.43 -11.51 11.19
CA TYR A 230 12.30 -10.35 10.94
C TYR A 230 13.74 -10.62 11.37
N ALA A 231 13.96 -11.19 12.55
CA ALA A 231 15.31 -11.56 12.99
C ALA A 231 15.97 -12.56 12.01
N LEU A 232 15.20 -13.51 11.46
CA LEU A 232 15.70 -14.40 10.40
C LEU A 232 16.00 -13.66 9.09
N ALA A 233 15.14 -12.72 8.69
CA ALA A 233 15.36 -11.92 7.48
C ALA A 233 16.64 -11.09 7.57
N ARG A 234 16.87 -10.41 8.69
CA ARG A 234 18.11 -9.66 8.97
C ARG A 234 19.35 -10.53 8.89
N ARG A 235 19.30 -11.74 9.43
CA ARG A 235 20.42 -12.69 9.31
C ARG A 235 20.71 -13.05 7.85
N ASN A 236 19.69 -13.23 7.03
CA ASN A 236 19.87 -13.53 5.61
C ASN A 236 20.52 -12.37 4.85
N GLU A 237 20.20 -11.12 5.21
CA GLU A 237 20.86 -9.94 4.64
C GLU A 237 22.37 -9.95 4.94
N TYR A 238 22.76 -10.20 6.19
CA TYR A 238 24.18 -10.31 6.55
C TYR A 238 24.89 -11.46 5.82
N GLU A 239 24.22 -12.59 5.62
CA GLU A 239 24.76 -13.73 4.86
C GLU A 239 24.93 -13.39 3.36
N ALA A 240 23.98 -12.65 2.79
CA ALA A 240 24.05 -12.17 1.41
C ALA A 240 25.12 -11.08 1.23
N ASP A 241 25.28 -10.17 2.20
CA ASP A 241 26.36 -9.18 2.22
C ASP A 241 27.73 -9.85 2.33
N ALA A 242 27.86 -10.87 3.18
CA ALA A 242 29.09 -11.65 3.30
C ALA A 242 29.41 -12.42 1.99
N MET A 243 28.39 -12.90 1.27
CA MET A 243 28.56 -13.50 -0.07
C MET A 243 29.12 -12.47 -1.06
N ALA A 244 28.52 -11.28 -1.11
CA ALA A 244 28.97 -10.19 -1.97
C ALA A 244 30.41 -9.77 -1.63
N ALA A 245 30.69 -9.49 -0.36
CA ALA A 245 32.02 -9.13 0.14
C ALA A 245 33.07 -10.20 -0.18
N ARG A 246 32.72 -11.49 -0.11
CA ARG A 246 33.63 -12.58 -0.48
C ARG A 246 33.96 -12.62 -1.96
N LEU A 247 32.99 -12.31 -2.83
CA LEU A 247 33.16 -12.42 -4.28
C LEU A 247 33.77 -11.18 -4.93
N VAL A 248 33.50 -9.99 -4.42
CA VAL A 248 33.97 -8.72 -5.02
C VAL A 248 34.83 -7.85 -4.10
N GLY A 249 34.94 -8.21 -2.81
CA GLY A 249 35.64 -7.43 -1.79
C GLY A 249 34.69 -6.58 -0.94
N PRO A 250 34.97 -6.41 0.37
CA PRO A 250 34.05 -5.72 1.28
C PRO A 250 33.90 -4.23 0.97
N GLN A 251 34.96 -3.55 0.51
CA GLN A 251 34.89 -2.13 0.13
C GLN A 251 33.96 -1.89 -1.06
N VAL A 252 34.05 -2.73 -2.11
CA VAL A 252 33.18 -2.62 -3.28
C VAL A 252 31.72 -2.89 -2.90
N ALA A 253 31.50 -3.89 -2.05
CA ALA A 253 30.16 -4.21 -1.57
C ALA A 253 29.55 -3.07 -0.73
N ALA A 254 30.33 -2.49 0.16
CA ALA A 254 29.94 -1.31 0.92
C ALA A 254 29.58 -0.12 0.02
N GLN A 255 30.42 0.18 -0.97
CA GLN A 255 30.19 1.27 -1.91
C GLN A 255 28.92 1.06 -2.73
N ALA A 256 28.66 -0.17 -3.21
CA ALA A 256 27.44 -0.50 -3.92
C ALA A 256 26.20 -0.26 -3.05
N LEU A 257 26.19 -0.72 -1.79
CA LEU A 257 25.08 -0.50 -0.86
C LEU A 257 24.83 0.97 -0.58
N VAL A 258 25.88 1.75 -0.30
CA VAL A 258 25.77 3.20 -0.09
C VAL A 258 25.19 3.87 -1.33
N ARG A 259 25.70 3.52 -2.51
CA ARG A 259 25.30 4.14 -3.77
C ARG A 259 23.85 3.85 -4.13
N VAL A 260 23.36 2.63 -3.92
CA VAL A 260 21.94 2.27 -4.11
C VAL A 260 21.04 3.09 -3.18
N ASN A 261 21.41 3.24 -1.90
CA ASN A 261 20.63 4.02 -0.94
C ASN A 261 20.61 5.52 -1.31
N ILE A 262 21.74 6.08 -1.70
CA ILE A 262 21.82 7.47 -2.18
C ILE A 262 21.00 7.64 -3.47
N GLY A 263 21.12 6.72 -4.42
CA GLY A 263 20.36 6.74 -5.68
C GLY A 263 18.85 6.71 -5.44
N SER A 264 18.38 5.87 -4.52
CA SER A 264 16.97 5.82 -4.12
C SER A 264 16.48 7.16 -3.54
N GLN A 265 17.26 7.77 -2.62
CA GLN A 265 16.94 9.08 -2.08
C GLN A 265 16.93 10.18 -3.15
N ARG A 266 17.85 10.15 -4.12
CA ARG A 266 17.90 11.10 -5.23
C ARG A 266 16.69 10.96 -6.15
N LEU A 267 16.26 9.74 -6.45
CA LEU A 267 15.04 9.56 -7.23
C LEU A 267 13.82 10.12 -6.50
N ALA A 268 13.67 9.80 -5.22
CA ALA A 268 12.53 10.21 -4.42
C ALA A 268 12.48 11.73 -4.12
N GLN A 269 13.63 12.34 -3.85
CA GLN A 269 13.70 13.74 -3.39
C GLN A 269 13.98 14.75 -4.51
N ASP A 270 14.66 14.33 -5.58
CA ASP A 270 15.11 15.24 -6.64
C ASP A 270 14.43 14.93 -7.98
N PHE A 271 14.62 13.71 -8.50
CA PHE A 271 14.24 13.37 -9.87
C PHE A 271 12.73 13.35 -10.07
N TRP A 272 11.99 12.55 -9.27
CA TRP A 272 10.53 12.48 -9.41
C TRP A 272 9.85 13.83 -9.12
N PRO A 273 10.22 14.57 -8.06
CA PRO A 273 9.71 15.93 -7.87
C PRO A 273 10.07 16.89 -9.00
N ALA A 274 11.20 16.73 -9.69
CA ALA A 274 11.53 17.52 -10.88
C ALA A 274 10.64 17.16 -12.08
N VAL A 275 10.36 15.87 -12.28
CA VAL A 275 9.41 15.39 -13.29
C VAL A 275 8.01 15.93 -12.99
N GLU A 276 7.55 15.84 -11.75
CA GLU A 276 6.25 16.42 -11.34
C GLU A 276 6.18 17.93 -11.55
N ARG A 277 7.27 18.67 -11.29
CA ARG A 277 7.31 20.12 -11.56
C ARG A 277 7.24 20.45 -13.05
N SER A 278 7.74 19.59 -13.94
CA SER A 278 7.67 19.84 -15.40
C SER A 278 6.24 19.79 -15.94
N LEU A 279 5.30 19.21 -15.19
CA LEU A 279 3.87 19.29 -15.46
C LEU A 279 3.35 20.74 -15.52
N ARG A 280 4.06 21.70 -14.92
CA ARG A 280 3.73 23.14 -15.08
C ARG A 280 3.96 23.64 -16.50
N ASP A 281 5.02 23.16 -17.14
CA ASP A 281 5.54 23.74 -18.37
C ASP A 281 5.14 22.95 -19.63
N ALA A 282 4.81 21.66 -19.47
CA ALA A 282 4.49 20.76 -20.59
C ALA A 282 3.20 19.98 -20.39
N SER A 283 2.35 19.97 -21.42
CA SER A 283 1.09 19.21 -21.45
C SER A 283 1.29 17.71 -21.72
N GLU A 284 2.47 17.32 -22.19
CA GLU A 284 2.84 15.93 -22.46
C GLU A 284 3.97 15.48 -21.52
N PRO A 285 3.99 14.19 -21.11
CA PRO A 285 5.06 13.67 -20.29
C PRO A 285 6.42 13.67 -21.02
N PRO A 286 7.55 13.78 -20.29
CA PRO A 286 8.88 13.86 -20.89
C PRO A 286 9.20 12.64 -21.77
N PRO A 287 9.75 12.85 -22.99
CA PRO A 287 9.93 11.78 -23.97
C PRO A 287 11.06 10.79 -23.65
N ALA A 288 12.04 11.17 -22.81
CA ALA A 288 13.25 10.40 -22.58
C ALA A 288 13.55 10.17 -21.09
N LEU A 289 12.50 9.88 -20.32
CA LEU A 289 12.54 9.76 -18.87
C LEU A 289 13.71 8.93 -18.35
N TYR A 290 13.92 7.71 -18.88
CA TYR A 290 14.97 6.81 -18.36
C TYR A 290 16.38 7.23 -18.75
N ARG A 291 16.56 7.96 -19.87
CA ARG A 291 17.85 8.56 -20.23
C ARG A 291 18.17 9.72 -19.29
N ASP A 292 17.18 10.58 -19.03
CA ASP A 292 17.34 11.74 -18.16
C ASP A 292 17.50 11.30 -16.68
N MET A 293 16.83 10.23 -16.26
CA MET A 293 17.03 9.56 -14.98
C MET A 293 18.47 9.06 -14.83
N ALA A 294 19.00 8.40 -15.86
CA ALA A 294 20.37 7.94 -15.89
C ALA A 294 21.37 9.09 -15.72
N ALA A 295 21.14 10.20 -16.41
CA ALA A 295 21.98 11.41 -16.29
C ALA A 295 21.93 11.98 -14.86
N SER A 296 20.75 12.03 -14.25
CA SER A 296 20.57 12.46 -12.86
C SER A 296 21.37 11.56 -11.90
N LEU A 297 21.21 10.24 -12.00
CA LEU A 297 21.86 9.26 -11.13
C LEU A 297 23.39 9.21 -11.26
N ARG A 298 23.93 9.58 -12.43
CA ARG A 298 25.39 9.63 -12.67
C ARG A 298 26.05 10.97 -12.34
N SER A 299 25.28 12.03 -12.15
CA SER A 299 25.84 13.34 -11.78
C SER A 299 26.24 13.40 -10.30
N THR A 300 27.19 14.25 -9.92
CA THR A 300 27.42 14.60 -8.51
C THR A 300 26.29 15.51 -8.01
N HIS A 301 25.89 15.37 -6.74
CA HIS A 301 24.88 16.25 -6.13
C HIS A 301 25.37 16.87 -4.82
N PRO A 302 25.19 18.19 -4.61
CA PRO A 302 25.63 18.86 -3.38
C PRO A 302 25.04 18.26 -2.10
N ALA A 303 23.80 17.75 -2.18
CA ALA A 303 23.10 17.20 -1.02
C ALA A 303 23.50 15.75 -0.67
N ASP A 304 24.36 15.08 -1.45
CA ASP A 304 24.70 13.67 -1.22
C ASP A 304 25.43 13.46 0.12
N GLY A 305 26.24 14.43 0.57
CA GLY A 305 26.86 14.40 1.90
C GLY A 305 25.84 14.49 3.05
N ALA A 306 24.80 15.32 2.89
CA ALA A 306 23.71 15.42 3.86
C ALA A 306 22.88 14.14 3.90
N ARG A 307 22.62 13.52 2.73
CA ARG A 307 21.94 12.22 2.63
C ARG A 307 22.73 11.10 3.29
N LEU A 308 24.04 11.08 3.09
CA LEU A 308 24.92 10.11 3.76
C LEU A 308 24.84 10.26 5.28
N SER A 309 24.91 11.50 5.77
CA SER A 309 24.81 11.80 7.20
C SER A 309 23.45 11.41 7.78
N TRP A 310 22.37 11.67 7.02
CA TRP A 310 21.03 11.23 7.38
C TRP A 310 20.97 9.70 7.47
N LEU A 311 21.43 8.97 6.44
CA LEU A 311 21.47 7.50 6.43
C LEU A 311 22.31 6.92 7.60
N ALA A 312 23.40 7.59 7.98
CA ALA A 312 24.22 7.21 9.13
C ALA A 312 23.49 7.38 10.47
N GLY A 313 22.59 8.37 10.58
CA GLY A 313 21.76 8.60 11.76
C GLY A 313 20.51 7.72 11.87
N HIS A 314 20.20 6.92 10.83
CA HIS A 314 19.01 6.06 10.85
C HIS A 314 19.19 4.88 11.79
N SER A 315 18.30 4.76 12.77
CA SER A 315 18.24 3.64 13.70
C SER A 315 17.28 2.57 13.20
N ALA A 316 17.62 1.29 13.40
CA ALA A 316 16.78 0.17 12.99
C ALA A 316 15.47 0.17 13.77
N GLU A 317 14.33 0.19 13.09
CA GLU A 317 13.05 -0.04 13.75
C GLU A 317 12.88 -1.54 14.05
N PRO A 318 12.11 -1.92 15.09
CA PRO A 318 11.95 -3.32 15.47
C PRO A 318 11.22 -4.15 14.40
N ASP A 319 10.38 -3.47 13.62
CA ASP A 319 9.55 -4.07 12.57
C ASP A 319 10.24 -4.05 11.20
N ASP A 320 11.42 -3.44 11.09
CA ASP A 320 12.19 -3.42 9.85
C ASP A 320 12.66 -4.84 9.50
N THR A 321 12.29 -5.30 8.30
CA THR A 321 12.70 -6.60 7.78
C THR A 321 14.18 -6.67 7.42
N HIS A 322 14.83 -5.52 7.26
CA HIS A 322 16.25 -5.39 6.89
C HIS A 322 17.03 -4.66 7.98
N PRO A 323 18.32 -4.99 8.19
CA PRO A 323 19.18 -4.20 9.03
C PRO A 323 19.45 -2.82 8.41
N THR A 324 19.80 -1.85 9.24
CA THR A 324 20.22 -0.53 8.75
C THR A 324 21.48 -0.62 7.90
N LEU A 325 21.69 0.37 7.04
CA LEU A 325 22.90 0.48 6.24
C LEU A 325 24.16 0.47 7.12
N VAL A 326 24.16 1.20 8.23
CA VAL A 326 25.28 1.24 9.19
C VAL A 326 25.59 -0.16 9.75
N GLN A 327 24.57 -0.92 10.14
CA GLN A 327 24.76 -2.29 10.64
C GLN A 327 25.34 -3.23 9.57
N ARG A 328 24.88 -3.13 8.32
CA ARG A 328 25.37 -3.94 7.21
C ARG A 328 26.83 -3.63 6.88
N LEU A 329 27.19 -2.34 6.85
CA LEU A 329 28.56 -1.88 6.64
C LEU A 329 29.50 -2.33 7.78
N ALA A 330 29.05 -2.19 9.03
CA ALA A 330 29.79 -2.65 10.20
C ALA A 330 30.02 -4.17 10.19
N ALA A 331 29.03 -4.96 9.76
CA ALA A 331 29.17 -6.41 9.62
C ALA A 331 30.20 -6.82 8.55
N MET A 332 30.43 -5.98 7.55
CA MET A 332 31.50 -6.15 6.56
C MET A 332 32.85 -5.55 7.00
N GLY A 333 32.90 -4.85 8.15
CA GLY A 333 34.10 -4.19 8.66
C GLY A 333 34.52 -2.96 7.84
N VAL A 334 33.57 -2.25 7.21
CA VAL A 334 33.85 -1.09 6.35
C VAL A 334 33.15 0.14 6.90
N GLU A 335 33.84 1.28 6.88
CA GLU A 335 33.27 2.57 7.22
C GLU A 335 32.39 3.13 6.10
N MET A 336 31.36 3.87 6.48
CA MET A 336 30.45 4.50 5.52
C MET A 336 31.15 5.66 4.81
N GLN A 337 31.32 5.53 3.50
CA GLN A 337 31.96 6.54 2.66
C GLN A 337 31.17 6.75 1.38
N LEU A 338 31.06 8.01 0.95
CA LEU A 338 30.49 8.33 -0.35
C LEU A 338 31.49 7.95 -1.44
N ALA A 339 31.05 7.16 -2.41
CA ALA A 339 31.84 6.84 -3.59
C ALA A 339 31.54 7.84 -4.71
N GLU A 340 32.57 8.26 -5.42
CA GLU A 340 32.43 9.08 -6.62
C GLU A 340 31.55 8.39 -7.67
N PRO A 341 30.81 9.16 -8.49
CA PRO A 341 30.09 8.58 -9.60
C PRO A 341 30.94 7.79 -10.57
N ALA A 342 30.40 6.65 -11.00
CA ALA A 342 31.02 5.83 -12.01
C ALA A 342 31.16 6.64 -13.31
N ALA A 343 32.39 6.72 -13.84
CA ALA A 343 32.64 7.37 -15.12
C ALA A 343 31.89 6.69 -16.27
N ARG A 344 31.68 5.37 -16.17
CA ARG A 344 30.83 4.56 -17.06
C ARG A 344 29.98 3.62 -16.21
N SER A 345 28.70 3.55 -16.52
CA SER A 345 27.78 2.63 -15.84
C SER A 345 27.95 1.19 -16.32
N ALA A 346 27.45 0.24 -15.54
CA ALA A 346 27.36 -1.15 -15.95
C ALA A 346 26.37 -1.33 -17.11
N ALA A 347 25.32 -0.51 -17.19
CA ALA A 347 24.42 -0.47 -18.35
C ALA A 347 25.18 -0.19 -19.65
N GLU A 348 26.02 0.85 -19.66
CA GLU A 348 26.82 1.25 -20.83
C GLU A 348 27.85 0.19 -21.24
N GLN A 349 28.31 -0.62 -20.30
CA GLN A 349 29.34 -1.63 -20.54
C GLN A 349 28.75 -2.99 -20.91
N TRP A 350 27.66 -3.40 -20.25
CA TRP A 350 27.13 -4.77 -20.36
C TRP A 350 25.91 -4.90 -21.25
N LEU A 351 25.07 -3.86 -21.37
CA LEU A 351 23.92 -3.87 -22.31
C LEU A 351 24.32 -3.40 -23.70
N GLY A 352 25.34 -2.54 -23.82
CA GLY A 352 25.85 -2.06 -25.09
C GLY A 352 24.74 -1.48 -25.98
N PRO A 353 24.54 -1.98 -27.23
CA PRO A 353 23.50 -1.48 -28.13
C PRO A 353 22.06 -1.65 -27.62
N LEU A 354 21.82 -2.54 -26.65
CA LEU A 354 20.50 -2.76 -26.08
C LEU A 354 20.05 -1.59 -25.18
N LEU A 355 21.00 -0.85 -24.59
CA LEU A 355 20.70 0.21 -23.62
C LEU A 355 19.78 1.32 -24.20
N PRO A 356 20.10 1.96 -25.34
CA PRO A 356 19.22 2.99 -25.91
C PRO A 356 17.83 2.47 -26.28
N ALA A 357 17.73 1.21 -26.70
CA ALA A 357 16.45 0.57 -27.03
C ALA A 357 15.58 0.35 -25.77
N LEU A 358 16.19 -0.06 -24.65
CA LEU A 358 15.50 -0.20 -23.37
C LEU A 358 15.10 1.15 -22.77
N GLU A 359 15.97 2.16 -22.82
CA GLU A 359 15.65 3.52 -22.37
C GLU A 359 14.45 4.10 -23.13
N ALA A 360 14.44 3.96 -24.46
CA ALA A 360 13.35 4.42 -25.30
C ALA A 360 12.06 3.66 -24.99
N ARG A 361 12.12 2.32 -24.99
CA ARG A 361 10.95 1.47 -24.73
C ARG A 361 10.32 1.77 -23.37
N PHE A 362 11.10 1.81 -22.29
CA PHE A 362 10.54 2.08 -20.97
C PHE A 362 10.05 3.51 -20.82
N SER A 363 10.66 4.47 -21.52
CA SER A 363 10.15 5.84 -21.56
C SER A 363 8.80 5.89 -22.27
N ASP A 364 8.64 5.20 -23.39
CA ASP A 364 7.37 5.13 -24.12
C ASP A 364 6.29 4.38 -23.32
N ASP A 365 6.63 3.22 -22.74
CA ASP A 365 5.71 2.45 -21.88
C ASP A 365 5.20 3.30 -20.70
N TRP A 366 6.08 4.08 -20.07
CA TRP A 366 5.69 4.99 -18.99
C TRP A 366 4.85 6.16 -19.49
N ARG A 367 5.18 6.76 -20.64
CA ARG A 367 4.42 7.85 -21.24
C ARG A 367 3.02 7.42 -21.60
N ASP A 368 2.86 6.25 -22.20
CA ASP A 368 1.54 5.71 -22.56
C ASP A 368 0.67 5.52 -21.31
N ALA A 369 1.25 5.00 -20.23
CA ALA A 369 0.55 4.85 -18.95
C ALA A 369 0.23 6.18 -18.27
N ALA A 370 1.12 7.17 -18.35
CA ALA A 370 1.00 8.45 -17.64
C ALA A 370 0.21 9.52 -18.41
N SER A 371 0.10 9.43 -19.74
CA SER A 371 -0.37 10.50 -20.62
C SER A 371 -1.73 11.10 -20.23
N GLU A 372 -2.72 10.26 -19.92
CA GLU A 372 -4.06 10.73 -19.55
C GLU A 372 -4.03 11.51 -18.24
N GLN A 373 -3.43 10.93 -17.19
CA GLN A 373 -3.30 11.56 -15.88
C GLN A 373 -2.44 12.83 -15.95
N TRP A 374 -1.40 12.84 -16.79
CA TRP A 374 -0.52 13.97 -17.01
C TRP A 374 -1.26 15.15 -17.65
N ARG A 375 -1.97 14.94 -18.75
CA ARG A 375 -2.76 16.01 -19.41
C ARG A 375 -3.82 16.58 -18.47
N ALA A 376 -4.52 15.71 -17.73
CA ALA A 376 -5.49 16.14 -16.74
C ALA A 376 -4.84 16.94 -15.58
N GLY A 377 -3.65 16.51 -15.14
CA GLY A 377 -2.86 17.24 -14.15
C GLY A 377 -2.41 18.61 -14.67
N HIS A 378 -1.88 18.68 -15.89
CA HIS A 378 -1.44 19.93 -16.52
C HIS A 378 -2.60 20.93 -16.66
N ALA A 379 -3.78 20.46 -17.09
CA ALA A 379 -4.97 21.30 -17.16
C ALA A 379 -5.39 21.86 -15.79
N ARG A 380 -5.35 21.03 -14.73
CA ARG A 380 -5.62 21.50 -13.36
C ARG A 380 -4.57 22.52 -12.90
N MET A 381 -3.29 22.24 -13.13
CA MET A 381 -2.19 23.15 -12.79
C MET A 381 -2.34 24.51 -13.49
N ARG A 382 -2.75 24.52 -14.76
CA ARG A 382 -3.06 25.75 -15.51
C ARG A 382 -4.22 26.53 -14.89
N ALA A 383 -5.31 25.84 -14.53
CA ALA A 383 -6.44 26.46 -13.86
C ALA A 383 -6.06 27.01 -12.47
N ASP A 384 -5.24 26.30 -11.70
CA ASP A 384 -4.75 26.75 -10.40
C ASP A 384 -3.87 28.01 -10.51
N ILE A 385 -3.03 28.09 -11.56
CA ILE A 385 -2.22 29.29 -11.85
C ILE A 385 -3.12 30.47 -12.20
N GLU A 386 -4.07 30.28 -13.13
CA GLU A 386 -5.02 31.32 -13.52
C GLU A 386 -5.84 31.79 -12.31
N ARG A 387 -6.25 30.87 -11.44
CA ARG A 387 -6.98 31.18 -10.21
C ARG A 387 -6.13 31.95 -9.19
N LEU A 388 -4.84 31.61 -9.07
CA LEU A 388 -3.93 32.37 -8.21
C LEU A 388 -3.76 33.81 -8.71
N ASP A 389 -3.59 34.00 -10.02
CA ASP A 389 -3.46 35.33 -10.64
C ASP A 389 -4.73 36.18 -10.38
N GLU A 390 -5.92 35.59 -10.50
CA GLU A 390 -7.20 36.25 -10.15
C GLU A 390 -7.24 36.69 -8.68
N LEU A 391 -6.83 35.80 -7.76
CA LEU A 391 -6.82 36.10 -6.32
C LEU A 391 -5.79 37.16 -5.97
N GLU A 392 -4.65 37.20 -6.66
CA GLU A 392 -3.62 38.23 -6.48
C GLU A 392 -4.08 39.61 -6.93
N LEU A 393 -4.90 39.68 -7.99
CA LEU A 393 -5.47 40.93 -8.50
C LEU A 393 -6.70 41.43 -7.72
N SER A 394 -7.32 40.58 -6.90
CA SER A 394 -8.51 40.96 -6.12
C SER A 394 -8.17 41.94 -4.97
N GLU A 395 -8.86 43.09 -4.93
CA GLU A 395 -8.71 44.11 -3.87
C GLU A 395 -9.15 43.60 -2.48
N ALA A 396 -10.13 42.67 -2.45
CA ALA A 396 -10.64 42.09 -1.22
C ALA A 396 -10.98 40.61 -1.41
N ARG A 397 -10.37 39.75 -0.58
CA ARG A 397 -10.62 38.31 -0.54
C ARG A 397 -11.59 37.97 0.59
N SER A 398 -12.59 37.16 0.29
CA SER A 398 -13.43 36.49 1.29
C SER A 398 -12.61 35.51 2.14
N ASP A 399 -13.17 35.06 3.27
CA ASP A 399 -12.49 34.10 4.16
C ASP A 399 -12.12 32.81 3.43
N ALA A 400 -13.01 32.29 2.58
CA ALA A 400 -12.74 31.11 1.76
C ALA A 400 -11.60 31.34 0.76
N GLU A 401 -11.54 32.52 0.14
CA GLU A 401 -10.49 32.89 -0.82
C GLU A 401 -9.14 33.14 -0.14
N VAL A 402 -9.12 33.57 1.12
CA VAL A 402 -7.88 33.66 1.91
C VAL A 402 -7.28 32.27 2.12
N VAL A 403 -8.12 31.28 2.44
CA VAL A 403 -7.69 29.89 2.63
C VAL A 403 -7.24 29.27 1.30
N GLU A 404 -7.99 29.50 0.23
CA GLU A 404 -7.66 29.07 -1.14
C GLU A 404 -6.32 29.66 -1.60
N HIS A 405 -6.13 30.97 -1.45
CA HIS A 405 -4.89 31.67 -1.78
C HIS A 405 -3.69 31.09 -1.03
N ALA A 406 -3.81 30.84 0.28
CA ALA A 406 -2.70 30.28 1.06
C ALA A 406 -2.25 28.91 0.52
N ARG A 407 -3.20 28.06 0.12
CA ARG A 407 -2.95 26.75 -0.50
C ARG A 407 -2.29 26.89 -1.86
N LEU A 408 -2.80 27.77 -2.71
CA LEU A 408 -2.27 27.99 -4.07
C LEU A 408 -0.86 28.60 -4.03
N VAL A 409 -0.58 29.52 -3.11
CA VAL A 409 0.77 30.08 -2.94
C VAL A 409 1.76 29.02 -2.51
N GLU A 410 1.40 28.16 -1.54
CA GLU A 410 2.26 27.03 -1.14
C GLU A 410 2.55 26.09 -2.33
N LEU A 411 1.53 25.80 -3.14
CA LEU A 411 1.64 24.88 -4.28
C LEU A 411 2.45 25.45 -5.45
N LEU A 412 2.22 26.72 -5.79
CA LEU A 412 2.65 27.30 -7.07
C LEU A 412 3.86 28.23 -6.95
N VAL A 413 4.17 28.73 -5.74
CA VAL A 413 5.19 29.75 -5.54
C VAL A 413 6.38 29.19 -4.73
N PRO A 414 7.35 28.53 -5.39
CA PRO A 414 8.40 27.76 -4.72
C PRO A 414 9.40 28.58 -3.88
N ARG A 415 9.38 29.91 -3.98
CA ARG A 415 10.30 30.82 -3.27
C ARG A 415 9.68 31.49 -2.04
N VAL A 416 8.39 31.28 -1.78
CA VAL A 416 7.71 31.87 -0.63
C VAL A 416 7.87 30.95 0.57
N ASP A 417 8.14 31.52 1.75
CA ASP A 417 8.05 30.75 3.00
C ASP A 417 6.55 30.47 3.29
N PRO A 418 6.07 29.22 3.16
CA PRO A 418 4.66 28.90 3.36
C PRO A 418 4.21 29.19 4.80
N LEU A 419 5.12 29.13 5.78
CA LEU A 419 4.80 29.36 7.18
C LEU A 419 4.29 30.79 7.42
N MET A 420 4.88 31.77 6.72
CA MET A 420 4.43 33.16 6.79
C MET A 420 3.07 33.36 6.14
N VAL A 421 2.82 32.67 5.02
CA VAL A 421 1.52 32.70 4.31
C VAL A 421 0.42 32.17 5.21
N TYR A 422 0.62 31.00 5.82
CA TYR A 422 -0.37 30.39 6.70
C TYR A 422 -0.58 31.16 8.00
N ARG A 423 0.47 31.78 8.58
CA ARG A 423 0.31 32.67 9.74
C ARG A 423 -0.56 33.88 9.40
N HIS A 424 -0.34 34.51 8.25
CA HIS A 424 -1.13 35.65 7.81
C HIS A 424 -2.59 35.25 7.52
N ALA A 425 -2.80 34.12 6.83
CA ALA A 425 -4.13 33.60 6.56
C ALA A 425 -4.90 33.28 7.85
N LEU A 426 -4.24 32.64 8.83
CA LEU A 426 -4.88 32.29 10.11
C LEU A 426 -5.18 33.52 10.97
N ALA A 427 -4.41 34.61 10.85
CA ALA A 427 -4.74 35.87 11.50
C ALA A 427 -6.04 36.49 10.97
N ARG A 428 -6.38 36.24 9.69
CA ARG A 428 -7.63 36.69 9.06
C ARG A 428 -8.79 35.72 9.32
N VAL A 429 -8.52 34.42 9.31
CA VAL A 429 -9.53 33.36 9.49
C VAL A 429 -9.10 32.41 10.62
N PRO A 430 -9.26 32.80 11.90
CA PRO A 430 -8.66 32.08 13.04
C PRO A 430 -9.27 30.71 13.32
N GLU A 431 -10.50 30.50 12.86
CA GLU A 431 -11.27 29.28 13.13
C GLU A 431 -11.15 28.24 12.01
N ASP A 432 -10.39 28.52 10.94
CA ASP A 432 -10.30 27.59 9.81
C ASP A 432 -9.46 26.33 10.19
N PRO A 433 -10.05 25.12 10.09
CA PRO A 433 -9.36 23.88 10.46
C PRO A 433 -8.18 23.55 9.54
N PHE A 434 -8.28 23.87 8.25
CA PHE A 434 -7.24 23.57 7.27
C PHE A 434 -5.99 24.44 7.49
N LEU A 435 -6.17 25.73 7.78
CA LEU A 435 -5.06 26.63 8.12
C LEU A 435 -4.33 26.17 9.38
N HIS A 436 -5.07 25.78 10.43
CA HIS A 436 -4.49 25.16 11.61
C HIS A 436 -3.72 23.87 11.28
N PHE A 437 -4.29 22.99 10.46
CA PHE A 437 -3.65 21.74 10.06
C PHE A 437 -2.33 21.99 9.32
N ARG A 438 -2.35 22.78 8.24
CA ARG A 438 -1.16 23.06 7.43
C ARG A 438 -0.08 23.80 8.21
N LEU A 439 -0.44 24.82 9.00
CA LEU A 439 0.51 25.51 9.85
C LEU A 439 1.14 24.56 10.88
N GLY A 440 0.34 23.69 11.49
CA GLY A 440 0.82 22.66 12.41
C GLY A 440 1.86 21.74 11.78
N VAL A 441 1.57 21.18 10.60
CA VAL A 441 2.52 20.33 9.86
C VAL A 441 3.82 21.07 9.53
N LEU A 442 3.74 22.32 9.05
CA LEU A 442 4.91 23.12 8.69
C LEU A 442 5.79 23.45 9.91
N LEU A 443 5.19 23.72 11.07
CA LEU A 443 5.91 23.95 12.33
C LEU A 443 6.63 22.67 12.79
N LEU A 444 5.92 21.53 12.82
CA LEU A 444 6.53 20.25 13.22
C LEU A 444 7.68 19.85 12.29
N ALA A 445 7.56 20.10 10.98
CA ALA A 445 8.62 19.82 10.01
C ALA A 445 9.90 20.65 10.26
N ARG A 446 9.79 21.81 10.93
CA ARG A 446 10.92 22.64 11.39
C ARG A 446 11.39 22.29 12.81
N GLY A 447 10.81 21.26 13.43
CA GLY A 447 11.11 20.87 14.81
C GLY A 447 10.43 21.75 15.87
N ASP A 448 9.48 22.61 15.48
CA ASP A 448 8.76 23.51 16.38
C ASP A 448 7.54 22.81 17.01
N ALA A 449 7.56 22.67 18.34
CA ALA A 449 6.52 21.97 19.09
C ALA A 449 5.17 22.72 19.13
N ASP A 450 5.14 24.02 18.79
CA ASP A 450 3.88 24.78 18.69
C ASP A 450 2.94 24.17 17.64
N GLY A 451 3.49 23.44 16.67
CA GLY A 451 2.72 22.71 15.68
C GLY A 451 1.74 21.69 16.27
N VAL A 452 2.06 21.11 17.44
CA VAL A 452 1.19 20.14 18.13
C VAL A 452 -0.14 20.79 18.53
N ALA A 453 -0.10 22.01 19.06
CA ALA A 453 -1.30 22.74 19.45
C ALA A 453 -2.18 23.07 18.24
N HIS A 454 -1.57 23.47 17.12
CA HIS A 454 -2.28 23.73 15.86
C HIS A 454 -2.94 22.48 15.29
N LEU A 455 -2.27 21.33 15.31
CA LEU A 455 -2.88 20.07 14.87
C LEU A 455 -4.05 19.65 15.74
N HIS A 456 -3.95 19.76 17.07
CA HIS A 456 -5.09 19.50 17.95
C HIS A 456 -6.26 20.45 17.73
N GLN A 457 -5.99 21.70 17.39
CA GLN A 457 -7.04 22.66 17.00
C GLN A 457 -7.74 22.23 15.70
N ALA A 458 -6.99 21.78 14.69
CA ALA A 458 -7.58 21.26 13.46
C ALA A 458 -8.49 20.04 13.73
N MET A 459 -8.00 19.08 14.51
CA MET A 459 -8.76 17.87 14.88
C MET A 459 -10.06 18.17 15.63
N ARG A 460 -10.09 19.21 16.47
CA ARG A 460 -11.29 19.62 17.22
C ARG A 460 -12.36 20.23 16.32
N ARG A 461 -11.94 20.91 15.26
CA ARG A 461 -12.83 21.69 14.38
C ARG A 461 -13.31 20.89 13.18
N ASP A 462 -12.46 20.01 12.64
CA ASP A 462 -12.80 19.15 11.52
C ASP A 462 -12.34 17.70 11.80
N PRO A 463 -13.30 16.77 11.97
CA PRO A 463 -13.01 15.34 12.08
C PRO A 463 -12.21 14.76 10.91
N ALA A 464 -12.29 15.33 9.71
CA ALA A 464 -11.50 14.89 8.56
C ALA A 464 -9.99 15.11 8.76
N CYS A 465 -9.61 16.07 9.60
CA CYS A 465 -8.22 16.33 9.96
C CYS A 465 -7.65 15.30 10.97
N GLU A 466 -8.49 14.49 11.63
CA GLU A 466 -8.05 13.59 12.72
C GLU A 466 -6.96 12.61 12.28
N GLY A 467 -7.16 11.91 11.16
CA GLY A 467 -6.18 10.94 10.64
C GLY A 467 -4.86 11.58 10.25
N PRO A 468 -4.85 12.53 9.28
CA PRO A 468 -3.63 13.20 8.84
C PRO A 468 -2.88 13.92 9.98
N ALA A 469 -3.59 14.51 10.95
CA ALA A 469 -2.96 15.16 12.09
C ALA A 469 -2.26 14.15 13.02
N LEU A 470 -2.90 13.01 13.31
CA LEU A 470 -2.28 11.95 14.12
C LEU A 470 -1.04 11.36 13.44
N GLU A 471 -1.03 11.24 12.11
CA GLU A 471 0.14 10.79 11.35
C GLU A 471 1.30 11.80 11.45
N ALA A 472 1.02 13.10 11.31
CA ALA A 472 2.03 14.14 11.47
C ALA A 472 2.60 14.19 12.90
N LEU A 473 1.74 14.08 13.92
CA LEU A 473 2.16 13.98 15.33
C LEU A 473 3.01 12.73 15.56
N TYR A 474 2.60 11.59 15.01
CA TYR A 474 3.36 10.34 15.12
C TYR A 474 4.78 10.52 14.59
N GLY A 475 4.94 11.10 13.39
CA GLY A 475 6.24 11.37 12.79
C GLY A 475 7.13 12.27 13.66
N PHE A 476 6.54 13.34 14.22
CA PHE A 476 7.26 14.29 15.09
C PHE A 476 7.74 13.65 16.39
N HIS A 477 6.86 12.98 17.14
CA HIS A 477 7.23 12.31 18.39
C HIS A 477 8.17 11.11 18.16
N ARG A 478 8.08 10.47 16.98
CA ARG A 478 8.99 9.38 16.59
C ARG A 478 10.42 9.86 16.48
N GLN A 479 10.65 11.00 15.82
CA GLN A 479 11.99 11.57 15.66
C GLN A 479 12.62 11.96 17.00
N ARG A 480 11.80 12.23 18.02
CA ARG A 480 12.24 12.65 19.36
C ARG A 480 12.37 11.49 20.36
N GLY A 481 11.95 10.28 19.98
CA GLY A 481 12.00 9.09 20.85
C GLY A 481 11.01 9.15 22.03
N GLU A 482 9.90 9.88 21.89
CA GLU A 482 8.92 10.10 22.96
C GLU A 482 7.90 8.96 23.02
N ASP A 483 8.34 7.78 23.46
CA ASP A 483 7.59 6.51 23.50
C ASP A 483 6.18 6.61 24.10
N ALA A 484 5.99 7.44 25.14
CA ALA A 484 4.69 7.58 25.81
C ALA A 484 3.65 8.28 24.93
N GLU A 485 4.07 9.30 24.17
CA GLU A 485 3.23 10.02 23.22
C GLU A 485 2.92 9.13 22.02
N LEU A 486 3.91 8.39 21.52
CA LEU A 486 3.71 7.39 20.46
C LEU A 486 2.65 6.36 20.84
N ASP A 487 2.72 5.77 22.04
CA ASP A 487 1.71 4.83 22.54
C ASP A 487 0.31 5.48 22.59
N ALA A 488 0.20 6.76 22.95
CA ALA A 488 -1.08 7.48 22.98
C ALA A 488 -1.64 7.76 21.57
N ILE A 489 -0.77 8.14 20.63
CA ILE A 489 -1.12 8.39 19.23
C ILE A 489 -1.53 7.08 18.54
N THR A 490 -0.78 5.99 18.74
CA THR A 490 -1.11 4.66 18.20
C THR A 490 -2.48 4.19 18.70
N ARG A 491 -2.81 4.39 19.98
CA ARG A 491 -4.16 4.10 20.49
C ARG A 491 -5.24 4.95 19.83
N SER A 492 -4.94 6.18 19.47
CA SER A 492 -5.89 7.09 18.81
C SER A 492 -6.08 6.71 17.34
N LEU A 493 -5.01 6.40 16.61
CA LEU A 493 -5.06 5.84 15.26
C LEU A 493 -5.84 4.53 15.21
N GLN A 494 -5.64 3.63 16.19
CA GLN A 494 -6.42 2.40 16.28
C GLN A 494 -7.92 2.69 16.47
N ARG A 495 -8.28 3.60 17.39
CA ARG A 495 -9.68 4.01 17.61
C ARG A 495 -10.31 4.65 16.36
N LEU A 496 -9.55 5.44 15.61
CA LEU A 496 -10.00 6.00 14.33
C LEU A 496 -10.24 4.90 13.30
N SER A 497 -9.29 3.97 13.16
CA SER A 497 -9.41 2.82 12.27
C SER A 497 -10.62 1.95 12.61
N ASP A 498 -10.84 1.64 13.89
CA ASP A 498 -11.98 0.87 14.38
C ASP A 498 -13.32 1.55 14.05
N ARG A 499 -13.41 2.88 14.22
CA ARG A 499 -14.59 3.67 13.85
C ARG A 499 -14.84 3.67 12.34
N GLN A 500 -13.81 3.92 11.53
CA GLN A 500 -13.91 3.89 10.08
C GLN A 500 -14.32 2.49 9.57
N HIS A 501 -13.75 1.44 10.17
CA HIS A 501 -14.10 0.06 9.87
C HIS A 501 -15.57 -0.22 10.21
N ALA A 502 -16.02 0.18 11.42
CA ALA A 502 -17.42 0.04 11.82
C ALA A 502 -18.37 0.80 10.87
N ALA A 503 -18.01 2.02 10.45
CA ALA A 503 -18.78 2.78 9.48
C ALA A 503 -18.87 2.07 8.12
N ARG A 504 -17.77 1.49 7.61
CA ARG A 504 -17.76 0.68 6.38
C ARG A 504 -18.68 -0.54 6.47
N LEU A 505 -18.64 -1.28 7.58
CA LEU A 505 -19.55 -2.42 7.80
C LEU A 505 -21.01 -1.98 7.84
N GLN A 506 -21.31 -0.84 8.46
CA GLN A 506 -22.66 -0.26 8.45
C GLN A 506 -23.11 0.15 7.05
N ARG A 507 -22.24 0.69 6.20
CA ARG A 507 -22.55 1.00 4.79
C ARG A 507 -22.85 -0.27 3.98
N GLY A 508 -22.10 -1.34 4.21
CA GLY A 508 -22.24 -2.60 3.48
C GLY A 508 -23.45 -3.46 3.88
N THR A 509 -24.12 -3.13 4.98
CA THR A 509 -25.23 -3.93 5.52
C THR A 509 -26.49 -3.10 5.69
N ILE A 510 -27.64 -3.70 5.36
CA ILE A 510 -28.95 -3.07 5.57
C ILE A 510 -29.78 -3.98 6.47
N SER A 511 -30.29 -3.40 7.54
CA SER A 511 -31.05 -4.09 8.58
C SER A 511 -32.27 -3.27 8.98
N ARG A 512 -33.29 -3.95 9.53
CA ARG A 512 -34.47 -3.29 10.12
C ARG A 512 -34.09 -2.39 11.31
N ARG A 513 -32.99 -2.70 11.99
CA ARG A 513 -32.49 -1.95 13.15
C ARG A 513 -31.78 -0.65 12.76
N ASP A 514 -31.47 -0.46 11.49
CA ASP A 514 -30.80 0.76 11.02
C ASP A 514 -31.73 1.97 11.11
N ASP A 515 -31.18 3.11 11.49
CA ASP A 515 -31.93 4.36 11.51
C ASP A 515 -31.87 5.04 10.14
N PHE A 516 -33.05 5.25 9.55
CA PHE A 516 -33.22 5.91 8.26
C PHE A 516 -33.88 7.28 8.49
N MET A 517 -33.44 8.25 7.69
CA MET A 517 -33.99 9.60 7.64
C MET A 517 -34.26 10.02 6.18
N PRO A 518 -35.04 11.08 5.93
CA PRO A 518 -35.21 11.63 4.59
C PRO A 518 -33.87 11.94 3.92
N HIS A 519 -33.79 11.80 2.60
CA HIS A 519 -32.52 11.91 1.87
C HIS A 519 -31.89 13.32 1.94
N GLY A 520 -32.69 14.39 2.04
CA GLY A 520 -32.19 15.77 2.19
C GLY A 520 -31.32 16.26 1.03
N LEU A 521 -31.51 15.70 -0.16
CA LEU A 521 -30.76 16.05 -1.36
C LEU A 521 -31.38 17.28 -2.05
N PRO A 522 -30.57 18.16 -2.67
CA PRO A 522 -31.06 19.24 -3.53
C PRO A 522 -31.82 18.70 -4.74
N GLU A 523 -32.78 19.48 -5.25
CA GLU A 523 -33.64 19.04 -6.37
C GLU A 523 -32.83 18.78 -7.65
N ALA A 524 -31.77 19.55 -7.92
CA ALA A 524 -30.87 19.33 -9.05
C ALA A 524 -30.27 17.91 -9.06
N VAL A 525 -29.85 17.40 -7.89
CA VAL A 525 -29.30 16.03 -7.76
C VAL A 525 -30.40 14.98 -7.98
N LEU A 526 -31.63 15.27 -7.55
CA LEU A 526 -32.77 14.38 -7.77
C LEU A 526 -33.18 14.34 -9.24
N ASP A 527 -33.07 15.44 -9.97
CA ASP A 527 -33.37 15.49 -11.41
C ASP A 527 -32.38 14.65 -12.22
N ASP A 528 -31.09 14.75 -11.93
CA ASP A 528 -30.05 13.90 -12.54
C ASP A 528 -30.28 12.40 -12.22
N LEU A 529 -30.65 12.11 -10.97
CA LEU A 529 -31.00 10.75 -10.56
C LEU A 529 -32.24 10.24 -11.31
N ARG A 530 -33.30 11.04 -11.44
CA ARG A 530 -34.52 10.68 -12.17
C ARG A 530 -34.24 10.45 -13.65
N ALA A 531 -33.42 11.28 -14.28
CA ALA A 531 -33.00 11.10 -15.67
C ALA A 531 -32.23 9.78 -15.85
N THR A 532 -31.32 9.47 -14.92
CA THR A 532 -30.56 8.22 -14.91
C THR A 532 -31.47 7.00 -14.74
N LEU A 533 -32.44 7.06 -13.82
CA LEU A 533 -33.42 6.00 -13.58
C LEU A 533 -34.39 5.83 -14.76
N ALA A 534 -34.78 6.92 -15.44
CA ALA A 534 -35.61 6.90 -16.63
C ALA A 534 -34.91 6.21 -17.81
N GLY A 535 -33.60 6.43 -17.97
CA GLY A 535 -32.79 5.72 -18.98
C GLY A 535 -32.67 4.21 -18.71
N ALA A 536 -33.01 3.75 -17.50
CA ALA A 536 -33.07 2.35 -17.14
C ALA A 536 -34.51 1.81 -17.28
N ASN A 537 -34.89 1.42 -18.51
CA ASN A 537 -36.25 1.00 -18.91
C ASN A 537 -36.92 -0.11 -18.08
N TRP A 538 -36.19 -0.75 -17.15
CA TRP A 538 -36.68 -1.80 -16.26
C TRP A 538 -37.07 -1.30 -14.86
N VAL A 539 -36.68 -0.08 -14.48
CA VAL A 539 -37.02 0.53 -13.19
C VAL A 539 -38.47 1.03 -13.25
N GLY A 540 -39.30 0.62 -12.28
CA GLY A 540 -40.69 1.04 -12.18
C GLY A 540 -40.89 2.13 -11.14
N ARG A 541 -40.36 1.94 -9.92
CA ARG A 541 -40.38 2.94 -8.85
C ARG A 541 -39.09 2.90 -8.05
N ALA A 542 -38.62 4.05 -7.59
CA ALA A 542 -37.49 4.14 -6.68
C ALA A 542 -37.83 5.01 -5.45
N TRP A 543 -37.37 4.59 -4.28
CA TRP A 543 -37.41 5.38 -3.04
C TRP A 543 -35.98 5.57 -2.55
N LEU A 544 -35.67 6.75 -2.02
CA LEU A 544 -34.34 7.09 -1.53
C LEU A 544 -34.44 7.59 -0.09
N VAL A 545 -33.58 7.09 0.78
CA VAL A 545 -33.42 7.57 2.16
C VAL A 545 -31.94 7.73 2.48
N ARG A 546 -31.62 8.49 3.52
CA ARG A 546 -30.28 8.51 4.13
C ARG A 546 -30.26 7.56 5.32
N LYS A 547 -29.24 6.72 5.43
CA LYS A 547 -28.96 5.90 6.62
C LYS A 547 -28.08 6.70 7.56
N ARG A 548 -28.41 6.75 8.85
CA ARG A 548 -27.53 7.32 9.87
C ARG A 548 -26.36 6.37 10.10
N ILE A 549 -25.15 6.89 9.91
CA ILE A 549 -23.90 6.17 10.16
C ILE A 549 -23.03 7.10 10.99
N ASP A 550 -22.46 6.56 12.05
CA ASP A 550 -21.43 7.24 12.83
C ASP A 550 -20.10 7.09 12.07
N ASP A 551 -19.87 7.99 11.10
CA ASP A 551 -18.67 8.04 10.29
C ASP A 551 -17.82 9.25 10.68
N PRO A 552 -16.54 9.05 11.08
CA PRO A 552 -15.61 10.15 11.30
C PRO A 552 -15.50 11.15 10.15
N GLY A 553 -15.73 10.72 8.89
CA GLY A 553 -15.69 11.63 7.74
C GLY A 553 -17.01 12.33 7.40
N ASP A 554 -18.07 12.12 8.19
CA ASP A 554 -19.46 12.56 7.93
C ASP A 554 -19.96 12.32 6.49
N VAL A 555 -19.40 11.32 5.78
CA VAL A 555 -19.79 11.02 4.41
C VAL A 555 -21.23 10.49 4.43
N PRO A 556 -22.22 11.13 3.79
CA PRO A 556 -23.59 10.61 3.80
C PRO A 556 -23.67 9.24 3.09
N HIS A 557 -24.57 8.39 3.58
CA HIS A 557 -24.87 7.10 2.99
C HIS A 557 -26.34 6.99 2.62
N TYR A 558 -26.63 6.74 1.35
CA TYR A 558 -27.98 6.63 0.84
C TYR A 558 -28.38 5.18 0.59
N VAL A 559 -29.64 4.85 0.85
CA VAL A 559 -30.21 3.55 0.52
C VAL A 559 -31.34 3.76 -0.46
N MET A 560 -31.19 3.19 -1.65
CA MET A 560 -32.18 3.28 -2.72
C MET A 560 -32.92 1.95 -2.85
N LEU A 561 -34.23 1.96 -2.61
CA LEU A 561 -35.12 0.84 -2.88
C LEU A 561 -35.65 0.93 -4.31
N VAL A 562 -35.35 -0.05 -5.15
CA VAL A 562 -35.79 -0.09 -6.55
C VAL A 562 -36.80 -1.21 -6.75
N ARG A 563 -38.00 -0.88 -7.26
CA ARG A 563 -38.99 -1.87 -7.72
C ARG A 563 -38.96 -1.95 -9.24
N VAL A 564 -38.78 -3.17 -9.75
CA VAL A 564 -38.74 -3.47 -11.19
C VAL A 564 -40.13 -3.50 -11.82
N ARG A 565 -40.21 -3.27 -13.12
CA ARG A 565 -41.44 -3.44 -13.92
C ARG A 565 -41.78 -4.94 -14.06
N ARG A 566 -43.08 -5.28 -14.05
CA ARG A 566 -43.59 -6.68 -14.06
C ARG A 566 -43.08 -7.56 -15.23
N LEU A 567 -42.57 -6.98 -16.30
CA LEU A 567 -42.09 -7.67 -17.52
C LEU A 567 -40.55 -7.76 -17.61
N ALA A 568 -39.80 -7.24 -16.63
CA ALA A 568 -38.34 -7.22 -16.68
C ALA A 568 -37.74 -8.30 -15.78
N MET A 569 -36.99 -9.25 -16.36
CA MET A 569 -36.10 -10.11 -15.57
C MET A 569 -34.95 -9.26 -14.99
N SER A 570 -34.82 -9.25 -13.67
CA SER A 570 -33.70 -8.62 -12.96
C SER A 570 -32.47 -9.54 -13.03
N GLY A 571 -31.41 -9.09 -13.66
CA GLY A 571 -30.10 -9.72 -13.61
C GLY A 571 -29.10 -8.80 -12.91
N GLN A 572 -28.14 -9.38 -12.19
CA GLN A 572 -27.10 -8.64 -11.44
C GLN A 572 -26.42 -7.55 -12.32
N GLY A 573 -26.09 -7.88 -13.57
CA GLY A 573 -25.44 -6.93 -14.49
C GLY A 573 -26.27 -5.71 -14.92
N LYS A 574 -27.60 -5.71 -14.73
CA LYS A 574 -28.42 -4.49 -14.94
C LYS A 574 -28.33 -3.54 -13.76
N LEU A 575 -28.15 -4.06 -12.55
CA LEU A 575 -27.91 -3.27 -11.34
C LEU A 575 -26.52 -2.66 -11.38
N ASP A 576 -25.50 -3.44 -11.76
CA ASP A 576 -24.11 -2.94 -11.82
C ASP A 576 -23.98 -1.74 -12.77
N ARG A 577 -24.55 -1.82 -13.99
CA ARG A 577 -24.61 -0.69 -14.94
C ARG A 577 -25.39 0.52 -14.44
N LEU A 578 -26.38 0.31 -13.56
CA LEU A 578 -27.14 1.41 -12.98
C LEU A 578 -26.33 2.08 -11.86
N VAL A 579 -25.64 1.29 -11.03
CA VAL A 579 -24.73 1.80 -9.99
C VAL A 579 -23.63 2.65 -10.61
N GLU A 580 -23.03 2.22 -11.72
CA GLU A 580 -21.99 2.97 -12.44
C GLU A 580 -22.44 4.34 -12.95
N ARG A 581 -23.75 4.55 -13.16
CA ARG A 581 -24.31 5.79 -13.74
C ARG A 581 -24.89 6.74 -12.71
N ILE A 582 -25.09 6.28 -11.47
CA ILE A 582 -25.68 7.12 -10.41
C ILE A 582 -24.57 7.92 -9.75
N ALA A 583 -24.68 9.24 -9.84
CA ALA A 583 -23.88 10.18 -9.06
C ALA A 583 -24.70 10.70 -7.88
N LEU A 584 -24.25 10.44 -6.66
CA LEU A 584 -24.81 11.01 -5.43
C LEU A 584 -23.69 11.66 -4.62
N PRO A 585 -23.97 12.73 -3.85
CA PRO A 585 -22.99 13.40 -3.01
C PRO A 585 -22.76 12.55 -1.75
N GLY A 586 -22.10 11.40 -1.91
CA GLY A 586 -21.88 10.40 -0.87
C GLY A 586 -21.89 8.98 -1.42
N THR A 587 -21.88 8.01 -0.51
CA THR A 587 -21.98 6.59 -0.89
C THR A 587 -23.44 6.16 -0.97
N PHE A 588 -23.77 5.12 -1.74
CA PHE A 588 -25.12 4.58 -1.77
C PHE A 588 -25.15 3.06 -1.94
N LEU A 589 -26.30 2.47 -1.63
CA LEU A 589 -26.58 1.05 -1.86
C LEU A 589 -27.97 0.89 -2.48
N ILE A 590 -28.06 0.05 -3.52
CA ILE A 590 -29.33 -0.29 -4.18
C ILE A 590 -29.88 -1.62 -3.64
N MET A 591 -31.11 -1.60 -3.15
CA MET A 591 -31.84 -2.76 -2.68
C MET A 591 -33.02 -3.07 -3.61
N LEU A 592 -33.18 -4.37 -3.94
CA LEU A 592 -34.43 -4.91 -4.47
C LEU A 592 -35.32 -5.43 -3.32
N PRO A 593 -36.66 -5.43 -3.44
CA PRO A 593 -37.56 -5.80 -2.35
C PRO A 593 -37.48 -7.28 -1.94
N ASP A 594 -36.91 -8.12 -2.81
CA ASP A 594 -36.94 -9.57 -2.68
C ASP A 594 -36.07 -10.03 -1.50
N GLY A 595 -36.70 -10.70 -0.53
CA GLY A 595 -36.04 -11.19 0.68
C GLY A 595 -35.96 -10.20 1.86
N GLN A 596 -36.29 -8.91 1.68
CA GLN A 596 -36.18 -7.89 2.75
C GLN A 596 -37.43 -7.00 2.91
N ARG A 597 -38.63 -7.62 2.85
CA ARG A 597 -39.93 -6.91 2.88
C ARG A 597 -40.10 -5.94 4.06
N MET A 598 -39.60 -6.29 5.25
CA MET A 598 -39.70 -5.45 6.45
C MET A 598 -38.87 -4.17 6.34
N VAL A 599 -37.66 -4.28 5.78
CA VAL A 599 -36.78 -3.14 5.52
C VAL A 599 -37.40 -2.26 4.44
N ALA A 600 -37.84 -2.84 3.32
CA ALA A 600 -38.48 -2.11 2.24
C ALA A 600 -39.71 -1.29 2.72
N ARG A 601 -40.53 -1.85 3.63
CA ARG A 601 -41.65 -1.11 4.25
C ARG A 601 -41.16 0.07 5.09
N LYS A 602 -40.11 -0.11 5.89
CA LYS A 602 -39.50 0.97 6.69
C LYS A 602 -38.96 2.08 5.79
N LEU A 603 -38.24 1.71 4.72
CA LEU A 603 -37.70 2.65 3.72
C LEU A 603 -38.82 3.48 3.08
N CYS A 604 -39.88 2.84 2.56
CA CYS A 604 -41.01 3.57 1.96
C CYS A 604 -41.70 4.50 2.98
N LYS A 605 -41.83 4.07 4.26
CA LYS A 605 -42.44 4.91 5.30
C LYS A 605 -41.62 6.17 5.59
N VAL A 606 -40.29 6.05 5.58
CA VAL A 606 -39.37 7.18 5.86
C VAL A 606 -39.19 8.08 4.62
N ALA A 607 -39.09 7.49 3.43
CA ALA A 607 -38.96 8.23 2.18
C ALA A 607 -40.24 9.00 1.81
N GLY A 608 -41.42 8.46 2.15
CA GLY A 608 -42.69 8.97 1.65
C GLY A 608 -42.90 8.61 0.18
N ASP A 609 -43.07 9.61 -0.66
CA ASP A 609 -43.29 9.42 -2.10
C ASP A 609 -42.02 8.91 -2.80
N PRO A 610 -42.19 8.12 -3.89
CA PRO A 610 -41.05 7.64 -4.65
C PRO A 610 -40.37 8.82 -5.36
N VAL A 611 -39.03 8.87 -5.28
CA VAL A 611 -38.23 9.87 -6.02
C VAL A 611 -38.32 9.69 -7.53
N TYR A 612 -38.71 8.49 -8.00
CA TYR A 612 -38.95 8.18 -9.40
C TYR A 612 -40.13 7.21 -9.56
N ARG A 613 -40.99 7.48 -10.55
CA ARG A 613 -42.10 6.63 -10.96
C ARG A 613 -42.23 6.69 -12.49
N HIS A 614 -42.10 5.53 -13.13
CA HIS A 614 -42.39 5.37 -14.57
C HIS A 614 -43.90 5.49 -14.84
#